data_AF-A0A1X7K2L2-F1
#
_entry.id   AF-A0A1X7K2L2-F1
#
_cell.length_a   1.000
_cell.length_b   1.000
_cell.length_c   1.000
_cell.angle_alpha   90.00
_cell.angle_beta   90.00
_cell.angle_gamma   90.00
#
_symmetry.space_group_name_H-M   'P 1'
#
loop_
_entity.id
_entity.type
_entity.pdbx_description
1 polymer ?
#
loop_
_entity_poly.entity_id
_entity_poly.type
_entity_poly.pdbx_seq_one_letter_code
_entity_poly.pdbx_strand_id
1 'polypeptide(L)'
;MTRIESLAHTDDPLVGMPDMARLRRLLPSNLDVAGLASRSVADFVGSVNEYLVASGGSPRNWALDADRIAAAYGSDRLLRLHGEPVQMFAELSGFFRTRDGWIRTHANYPHHRLGLCLATGLDDTATAADFAARVATLDARAIEEAAWRVGALAVRVREPAEWEPPAGVVHDETLGASRATPRRPPSESDPPLAGIRVLDLTRVIAGPVATRSLALLGADVLRVDPPAMPEIALQHVDTGQGKRSTFVDGASLSGRATLDALLAEADVLVSGYRPGAIEALGLKLPPGIVHATVNAWGDVDTWSERRGFDSLVQAVTGISRMESQPSESDDPRPGALPVQALDHSAGYQLAAAVVRALGSQFESPVGHRISVSLAGVAAELLAGDHVTRSTERIPLPDSLVVTHGEYTTARPALAEFADYAFPAHPLGADPATWE
;
A
#
# COMPACT_ATOMS: atom_id res chain seq x y z
N MET A 1 17.76 20.30 13.74
CA MET A 1 17.98 20.16 12.28
C MET A 1 18.17 18.69 12.00
N THR A 2 17.06 17.98 11.84
CA THR A 2 17.04 16.55 11.50
C THR A 2 17.41 16.45 10.03
N ARG A 3 18.48 15.72 9.72
CA ARG A 3 18.94 15.52 8.34
C ARG A 3 17.94 14.55 7.70
N ILE A 4 17.03 15.07 6.88
CA ILE A 4 16.23 14.26 5.96
C ILE A 4 17.19 13.86 4.85
N GLU A 5 17.92 12.77 5.05
CA GLU A 5 18.57 12.09 3.94
C GLU A 5 17.43 11.35 3.22
N SER A 6 17.02 11.87 2.06
CA SER A 6 16.42 11.04 1.01
C SER A 6 17.28 9.79 0.94
N LEU A 7 16.76 8.63 1.36
CA LEU A 7 17.44 7.35 1.16
C LEU A 7 17.78 7.28 -0.32
N ALA A 8 19.06 7.52 -0.63
CA ALA A 8 19.56 7.42 -1.99
C ALA A 8 19.26 6.00 -2.43
N HIS A 9 18.58 5.84 -3.57
CA HIS A 9 18.31 4.53 -4.13
C HIS A 9 19.59 3.70 -4.11
N THR A 10 19.54 2.53 -3.49
CA THR A 10 20.69 1.63 -3.42
C THR A 10 21.06 1.17 -4.83
N ASP A 11 22.16 1.70 -5.37
CA ASP A 11 22.87 1.11 -6.51
C ASP A 11 23.63 -0.13 -6.02
N ASP A 12 22.89 -1.17 -5.62
CA ASP A 12 23.47 -2.46 -5.22
C ASP A 12 23.85 -3.25 -6.50
N PRO A 13 25.15 -3.52 -6.74
CA PRO A 13 25.59 -4.26 -7.93
C PRO A 13 25.09 -5.71 -7.97
N LEU A 14 24.57 -6.23 -6.85
CA LEU A 14 23.96 -7.57 -6.76
C LEU A 14 22.47 -7.58 -7.12
N VAL A 15 21.89 -6.42 -7.45
CA VAL A 15 20.50 -6.29 -7.91
C VAL A 15 20.47 -6.06 -9.42
N GLY A 16 20.20 -7.11 -10.17
CA GLY A 16 19.99 -7.06 -11.61
C GLY A 16 18.63 -6.46 -11.95
N MET A 17 18.63 -5.35 -12.68
CA MET A 17 17.42 -4.66 -13.12
C MET A 17 16.62 -5.47 -14.17
N PRO A 18 15.28 -5.34 -14.21
CA PRO A 18 14.45 -6.07 -15.17
C PRO A 18 14.57 -5.49 -16.59
N ASP A 19 14.02 -6.21 -17.59
CA ASP A 19 13.81 -5.66 -18.93
C ASP A 19 12.81 -4.48 -18.86
N MET A 20 13.34 -3.27 -18.77
CA MET A 20 12.56 -2.04 -18.67
C MET A 20 11.71 -1.76 -19.91
N ALA A 21 12.13 -2.20 -21.09
CA ALA A 21 11.35 -2.04 -22.30
C ALA A 21 10.10 -2.92 -22.23
N ARG A 22 10.23 -4.15 -21.75
CA ARG A 22 9.09 -5.04 -21.48
C ARG A 22 8.19 -4.49 -20.38
N LEU A 23 8.74 -4.07 -19.25
CA LEU A 23 7.96 -3.55 -18.12
C LEU A 23 7.13 -2.31 -18.49
N ARG A 24 7.69 -1.36 -19.27
CA ARG A 24 6.96 -0.17 -19.76
C ARG A 24 5.79 -0.51 -20.67
N ARG A 25 5.85 -1.62 -21.41
CA ARG A 25 4.71 -2.09 -22.22
C ARG A 25 3.65 -2.80 -21.39
N LEU A 26 4.04 -3.46 -20.30
CA LEU A 26 3.11 -4.10 -19.36
C LEU A 26 2.39 -3.10 -18.45
N LEU A 27 3.05 -1.98 -18.13
CA LEU A 27 2.51 -0.88 -17.31
C LEU A 27 2.40 0.42 -18.12
N PRO A 28 1.55 0.47 -19.17
CA PRO A 28 1.47 1.61 -20.07
C PRO A 28 0.87 2.85 -19.38
N SER A 29 1.65 3.92 -19.34
CA SER A 29 1.36 5.16 -18.60
C SER A 29 2.06 6.34 -19.30
N ASN A 30 1.56 7.57 -19.12
CA ASN A 30 2.25 8.80 -19.54
C ASN A 30 3.37 9.19 -18.55
N LEU A 31 3.33 8.62 -17.34
CA LEU A 31 4.36 8.71 -16.30
C LEU A 31 5.18 7.41 -16.22
N ASP A 32 6.45 7.46 -15.78
CA ASP A 32 7.33 6.29 -15.68
C ASP A 32 6.97 5.33 -14.51
N VAL A 33 5.76 4.77 -14.56
CA VAL A 33 5.25 3.78 -13.60
C VAL A 33 6.12 2.53 -13.57
N ALA A 34 6.67 2.12 -14.72
CA ALA A 34 7.61 1.02 -14.80
C ALA A 34 8.91 1.33 -14.04
N GLY A 35 9.46 2.53 -14.21
CA GLY A 35 10.62 3.00 -13.45
C GLY A 35 10.36 3.01 -11.96
N LEU A 36 9.23 3.58 -11.52
CA LEU A 36 8.82 3.58 -10.12
C LEU A 36 8.71 2.15 -9.57
N ALA A 37 7.97 1.27 -10.25
CA ALA A 37 7.77 -0.11 -9.80
C ALA A 37 9.09 -0.88 -9.68
N SER A 38 9.96 -0.73 -10.68
CA SER A 38 11.28 -1.34 -10.72
C SER A 38 12.17 -0.85 -9.56
N ARG A 39 12.24 0.46 -9.34
CA ARG A 39 13.02 1.06 -8.23
C ARG A 39 12.49 0.65 -6.86
N SER A 40 11.17 0.63 -6.65
CA SER A 40 10.60 0.22 -5.36
C SER A 40 10.94 -1.24 -5.02
N VAL A 41 10.88 -2.14 -5.99
CA VAL A 41 11.23 -3.57 -5.77
C VAL A 41 12.75 -3.73 -5.62
N ALA A 42 13.56 -2.99 -6.39
CA ALA A 42 15.02 -2.98 -6.25
C ALA A 42 15.46 -2.48 -4.86
N ASP A 43 14.87 -1.39 -4.37
CA ASP A 43 15.14 -0.85 -3.04
C ASP A 43 14.78 -1.86 -1.94
N PHE A 44 13.66 -2.57 -2.10
CA PHE A 44 13.27 -3.64 -1.19
C PHE A 44 14.31 -4.75 -1.13
N VAL A 45 14.74 -5.32 -2.25
CA VAL A 45 15.76 -6.40 -2.22
C VAL A 45 17.15 -5.90 -1.80
N GLY A 46 17.51 -4.66 -2.13
CA GLY A 46 18.72 -4.01 -1.64
C GLY A 46 18.74 -3.91 -0.12
N SER A 47 17.61 -3.54 0.50
CA SER A 47 17.49 -3.52 1.96
C SER A 47 17.67 -4.92 2.59
N VAL A 48 17.27 -5.98 1.89
CA VAL A 48 17.49 -7.36 2.36
C VAL A 48 18.99 -7.70 2.35
N ASN A 49 19.73 -7.27 1.33
CA ASN A 49 21.18 -7.46 1.30
C ASN A 49 21.88 -6.67 2.42
N GLU A 50 21.47 -5.41 2.67
CA GLU A 50 21.95 -4.61 3.79
C GLU A 50 21.70 -5.31 5.14
N TYR A 51 20.48 -5.84 5.33
CA TYR A 51 20.11 -6.59 6.52
C TYR A 51 20.97 -7.85 6.70
N LEU A 52 21.16 -8.64 5.64
CA LEU A 52 21.97 -9.86 5.68
C LEU A 52 23.43 -9.57 6.06
N VAL A 53 24.01 -8.48 5.52
CA VAL A 53 25.35 -8.04 5.89
C VAL A 53 25.40 -7.60 7.36
N ALA A 54 24.42 -6.80 7.79
CA ALA A 54 24.32 -6.34 9.18
C ALA A 54 24.14 -7.50 10.18
N SER A 55 23.49 -8.60 9.76
CA SER A 55 23.34 -9.82 10.57
C SER A 55 24.55 -10.76 10.52
N GLY A 56 25.64 -10.37 9.84
CA GLY A 56 26.85 -11.18 9.68
C GLY A 56 26.78 -12.29 8.63
N GLY A 57 25.74 -12.27 7.78
CA GLY A 57 25.55 -13.17 6.66
C GLY A 57 26.13 -12.63 5.34
N SER A 58 25.88 -13.35 4.26
CA SER A 58 26.28 -12.94 2.90
C SER A 58 25.09 -12.36 2.12
N PRO A 59 25.29 -11.28 1.34
CA PRO A 59 24.24 -10.76 0.47
C PRO A 59 23.92 -11.74 -0.66
N ARG A 60 22.75 -11.57 -1.28
CA ARG A 60 22.23 -12.41 -2.37
C ARG A 60 22.26 -11.67 -3.71
N ASN A 61 22.38 -12.44 -4.79
CA ASN A 61 22.14 -11.92 -6.13
C ASN A 61 20.65 -11.97 -6.44
N TRP A 62 20.06 -10.82 -6.73
CA TRP A 62 18.65 -10.67 -7.09
C TRP A 62 18.53 -10.39 -8.58
N ALA A 63 17.69 -11.14 -9.29
CA ALA A 63 17.34 -10.86 -10.68
C ALA A 63 15.87 -10.44 -10.74
N LEU A 64 15.63 -9.16 -10.98
CA LEU A 64 14.29 -8.63 -11.09
C LEU A 64 13.66 -9.02 -12.43
N ASP A 65 12.40 -9.42 -12.38
CA ASP A 65 11.65 -9.88 -13.55
C ASP A 65 10.48 -8.94 -13.86
N ALA A 66 10.42 -8.45 -15.10
CA ALA A 66 9.42 -7.48 -15.54
C ALA A 66 7.99 -8.03 -15.42
N ASP A 67 7.80 -9.32 -15.69
CA ASP A 67 6.49 -9.97 -15.67
C ASP A 67 6.00 -10.16 -14.24
N ARG A 68 6.88 -10.60 -13.34
CA ARG A 68 6.58 -10.74 -11.91
C ARG A 68 6.27 -9.39 -11.27
N ILE A 69 7.02 -8.34 -11.59
CA ILE A 69 6.73 -6.99 -11.09
C ILE A 69 5.35 -6.51 -11.59
N ALA A 70 5.11 -6.60 -12.91
CA ALA A 70 3.82 -6.18 -13.47
C ALA A 70 2.64 -6.98 -12.91
N ALA A 71 2.79 -8.30 -12.76
CA ALA A 71 1.77 -9.16 -12.17
C ALA A 71 1.49 -8.82 -10.70
N ALA A 72 2.53 -8.55 -9.91
CA ALA A 72 2.35 -8.17 -8.51
C ALA A 72 1.63 -6.81 -8.37
N TYR A 73 2.02 -5.81 -9.18
CA TYR A 73 1.37 -4.49 -9.19
C TYR A 73 -0.06 -4.53 -9.75
N GLY A 74 -0.36 -5.45 -10.67
CA GLY A 74 -1.69 -5.67 -11.24
C GLY A 74 -2.43 -6.87 -10.65
N SER A 75 -2.12 -7.25 -9.42
CA SER A 75 -2.61 -8.47 -8.78
C SER A 75 -4.14 -8.51 -8.67
N ASP A 76 -4.76 -7.36 -8.39
CA ASP A 76 -6.21 -7.16 -8.39
C ASP A 76 -6.89 -7.58 -9.71
N ARG A 77 -6.21 -7.40 -10.84
CA ARG A 77 -6.71 -7.78 -12.18
C ARG A 77 -6.46 -9.22 -12.54
N LEU A 78 -5.52 -9.87 -11.85
CA LEU A 78 -5.19 -11.28 -12.02
C LEU A 78 -6.00 -12.17 -11.07
N LEU A 79 -6.59 -11.59 -10.02
CA LEU A 79 -7.44 -12.31 -9.08
C LEU A 79 -8.65 -12.96 -9.78
N ARG A 80 -8.84 -14.26 -9.55
CA ARG A 80 -10.02 -15.01 -9.98
C ARG A 80 -10.69 -15.74 -8.82
N LEU A 81 -12.01 -15.86 -8.90
CA LEU A 81 -12.82 -16.74 -8.05
C LEU A 81 -13.49 -17.78 -8.95
N HIS A 82 -13.22 -19.06 -8.71
CA HIS A 82 -13.66 -20.16 -9.57
C HIS A 82 -13.28 -19.98 -11.06
N GLY A 83 -12.14 -19.36 -11.32
CA GLY A 83 -11.64 -19.06 -12.67
C GLY A 83 -12.20 -17.77 -13.29
N GLU A 84 -13.18 -17.12 -12.67
CA GLU A 84 -13.80 -15.89 -13.18
C GLU A 84 -13.14 -14.61 -12.61
N PRO A 85 -12.94 -13.56 -13.42
CA PRO A 85 -12.48 -12.25 -12.95
C PRO A 85 -13.38 -11.68 -11.86
N VAL A 86 -12.76 -11.05 -10.85
CA VAL A 86 -13.50 -10.38 -9.78
C VAL A 86 -13.60 -8.87 -10.03
N GLN A 87 -14.69 -8.27 -9.53
CA GLN A 87 -14.87 -6.82 -9.55
C GLN A 87 -14.38 -6.20 -8.24
N MET A 88 -13.33 -5.38 -8.32
CA MET A 88 -12.74 -4.73 -7.15
C MET A 88 -13.27 -3.31 -6.88
N PHE A 89 -13.91 -2.69 -7.87
CA PHE A 89 -14.47 -1.33 -7.74
C PHE A 89 -15.99 -1.33 -7.72
N ALA A 90 -16.56 -0.67 -6.72
CA ALA A 90 -18.00 -0.45 -6.62
C ALA A 90 -18.49 0.59 -7.65
N GLU A 91 -19.79 0.55 -7.93
CA GLU A 91 -20.46 1.39 -8.93
C GLU A 91 -20.19 2.91 -8.76
N LEU A 92 -20.18 3.41 -7.52
CA LEU A 92 -19.90 4.83 -7.22
C LEU A 92 -18.40 5.12 -6.99
N SER A 93 -17.50 4.22 -7.36
CA SER A 93 -16.04 4.44 -7.31
C SER A 93 -15.54 4.84 -8.70
N GLY A 94 -15.39 6.14 -8.94
CA GLY A 94 -14.99 6.60 -10.28
C GLY A 94 -14.82 8.09 -10.44
N PHE A 95 -14.59 8.49 -11.69
CA PHE A 95 -14.60 9.90 -12.10
C PHE A 95 -16.01 10.31 -12.50
N PHE A 96 -16.49 11.42 -11.93
CA PHE A 96 -17.78 12.01 -12.22
C PHE A 96 -17.62 13.47 -12.61
N ARG A 97 -18.29 13.87 -13.70
CA ARG A 97 -18.31 15.24 -14.20
C ARG A 97 -19.10 16.11 -13.23
N THR A 98 -18.53 17.24 -12.81
CA THR A 98 -19.21 18.29 -12.03
C THR A 98 -19.54 19.47 -12.92
N ARG A 99 -20.22 20.49 -12.38
CA ARG A 99 -20.55 21.74 -13.10
C ARG A 99 -19.30 22.45 -13.65
N ASP A 100 -18.20 22.35 -12.92
CA ASP A 100 -16.97 23.14 -13.08
C ASP A 100 -15.70 22.28 -13.26
N GLY A 101 -15.83 20.96 -13.41
CA GLY A 101 -14.69 20.06 -13.51
C GLY A 101 -15.03 18.60 -13.28
N TRP A 102 -14.20 17.92 -12.49
CA TRP A 102 -14.33 16.51 -12.18
C TRP A 102 -14.07 16.24 -10.70
N ILE A 103 -14.75 15.23 -10.17
CA ILE A 103 -14.38 14.60 -8.91
C ILE A 103 -13.94 13.16 -9.14
N ARG A 104 -13.07 12.67 -8.25
CA ARG A 104 -12.81 11.25 -8.04
C ARG A 104 -13.45 10.81 -6.74
N THR A 105 -14.10 9.66 -6.76
CA THR A 105 -14.82 9.09 -5.61
C THR A 105 -14.29 7.69 -5.30
N HIS A 106 -14.46 7.26 -4.05
CA HIS A 106 -14.16 5.90 -3.61
C HIS A 106 -15.29 5.36 -2.72
N ALA A 107 -16.05 4.41 -3.24
CA ALA A 107 -17.28 3.87 -2.64
C ALA A 107 -17.25 2.34 -2.45
N ASN A 108 -16.07 1.72 -2.44
CA ASN A 108 -15.93 0.26 -2.33
C ASN A 108 -16.49 -0.32 -1.02
N TYR A 109 -16.62 0.51 0.02
CA TYR A 109 -17.22 0.13 1.29
C TYR A 109 -18.65 0.67 1.41
N PRO A 110 -19.61 -0.09 1.98
CA PRO A 110 -21.01 0.35 2.10
C PRO A 110 -21.18 1.69 2.81
N HIS A 111 -20.40 1.96 3.86
CA HIS A 111 -20.46 3.23 4.59
C HIS A 111 -19.89 4.41 3.78
N HIS A 112 -18.94 4.18 2.87
CA HIS A 112 -18.47 5.22 1.95
C HIS A 112 -19.53 5.54 0.90
N ARG A 113 -20.22 4.52 0.35
CA ARG A 113 -21.35 4.73 -0.57
C ARG A 113 -22.44 5.57 0.10
N LEU A 114 -22.89 5.17 1.30
CA LEU A 114 -23.89 5.91 2.06
C LEU A 114 -23.47 7.35 2.29
N GLY A 115 -22.21 7.57 2.70
CA GLY A 115 -21.67 8.92 2.90
C GLY A 115 -21.70 9.78 1.63
N LEU A 116 -21.40 9.20 0.45
CA LEU A 116 -21.46 9.92 -0.83
C LEU A 116 -22.88 10.32 -1.22
N CYS A 117 -23.85 9.42 -1.02
CA CYS A 117 -25.26 9.73 -1.22
C CYS A 117 -25.69 10.90 -0.30
N LEU A 118 -25.39 10.81 1.00
CA LEU A 118 -25.66 11.87 1.97
C LEU A 118 -25.01 13.20 1.60
N ALA A 119 -23.73 13.20 1.20
CA ALA A 119 -22.99 14.40 0.81
C ALA A 119 -23.57 15.11 -0.43
N THR A 120 -24.28 14.37 -1.29
CA THR A 120 -24.89 14.89 -2.53
C THR A 120 -26.40 15.10 -2.42
N GLY A 121 -27.00 14.75 -1.27
CA GLY A 121 -28.45 14.85 -1.04
C GLY A 121 -29.27 13.75 -1.72
N LEU A 122 -28.65 12.60 -1.96
CA LEU A 122 -29.30 11.41 -2.51
C LEU A 122 -29.56 10.38 -1.40
N ASP A 123 -30.52 9.49 -1.63
CA ASP A 123 -30.71 8.30 -0.82
C ASP A 123 -29.72 7.17 -1.22
N ASP A 124 -29.66 6.12 -0.40
CA ASP A 124 -28.72 5.01 -0.59
C ASP A 124 -29.11 4.05 -1.73
N THR A 125 -30.32 4.19 -2.29
CA THR A 125 -30.81 3.43 -3.45
C THR A 125 -30.43 4.07 -4.79
N ALA A 126 -29.90 5.29 -4.77
CA ALA A 126 -29.46 6.01 -5.97
C ALA A 126 -28.49 5.19 -6.84
N THR A 127 -28.78 5.11 -8.14
CA THR A 127 -27.90 4.44 -9.11
C THR A 127 -26.68 5.31 -9.46
N ALA A 128 -25.69 4.77 -10.16
CA ALA A 128 -24.61 5.59 -10.74
C ALA A 128 -25.14 6.70 -11.65
N ALA A 129 -26.24 6.45 -12.36
CA ALA A 129 -26.85 7.44 -13.24
C ALA A 129 -27.44 8.61 -12.44
N ASP A 130 -28.16 8.31 -11.35
CA ASP A 130 -28.71 9.33 -10.45
C ASP A 130 -27.60 10.14 -9.79
N PHE A 131 -26.56 9.46 -9.30
CA PHE A 131 -25.38 10.10 -8.72
C PHE A 131 -24.66 11.00 -9.72
N ALA A 132 -24.42 10.52 -10.94
CA ALA A 132 -23.79 11.30 -12.00
C ALA A 132 -24.62 12.53 -12.38
N ALA A 133 -25.94 12.37 -12.55
CA ALA A 133 -26.84 13.47 -12.88
C ALA A 133 -26.85 14.54 -11.77
N ARG A 134 -26.84 14.12 -10.50
CA ARG A 134 -26.77 15.04 -9.37
C ARG A 134 -25.45 15.78 -9.30
N VAL A 135 -24.33 15.06 -9.35
CA VAL A 135 -22.98 15.62 -9.25
C VAL A 135 -22.68 16.59 -10.39
N ALA A 136 -23.22 16.37 -11.59
CA ALA A 136 -23.08 17.28 -12.73
C ALA A 136 -23.67 18.68 -12.49
N THR A 137 -24.58 18.84 -11.51
CA THR A 137 -25.19 20.14 -11.16
C THR A 137 -24.44 20.90 -10.07
N LEU A 138 -23.41 20.30 -9.47
CA LEU A 138 -22.72 20.80 -8.28
C LEU A 138 -21.27 21.18 -8.59
N ASP A 139 -20.69 22.01 -7.73
CA ASP A 139 -19.27 22.40 -7.82
C ASP A 139 -18.39 21.31 -7.22
N ALA A 140 -17.27 20.99 -7.86
CA ALA A 140 -16.36 19.95 -7.40
C ALA A 140 -15.86 20.23 -5.98
N ARG A 141 -15.54 21.49 -5.67
CA ARG A 141 -15.11 21.91 -4.33
C ARG A 141 -16.22 21.71 -3.29
N ALA A 142 -17.47 22.05 -3.62
CA ALA A 142 -18.59 21.89 -2.70
C ALA A 142 -18.83 20.41 -2.36
N ILE A 143 -18.70 19.52 -3.35
CA ILE A 143 -18.83 18.07 -3.15
C ILE A 143 -17.67 17.52 -2.30
N GLU A 144 -16.42 17.91 -2.58
CA GLU A 144 -15.25 17.50 -1.78
C GLU A 144 -15.40 17.92 -0.32
N GLU A 145 -15.79 19.16 -0.06
CA GLU A 145 -16.02 19.66 1.30
C GLU A 145 -17.21 18.97 2.00
N ALA A 146 -18.31 18.73 1.29
CA ALA A 146 -19.47 18.03 1.83
C ALA A 146 -19.13 16.57 2.17
N ALA A 147 -18.43 15.88 1.27
CA ALA A 147 -17.99 14.50 1.47
C ALA A 147 -17.07 14.40 2.70
N TRP A 148 -16.09 15.31 2.80
CA TRP A 148 -15.19 15.35 3.95
C TRP A 148 -15.95 15.49 5.29
N ARG A 149 -16.92 16.41 5.38
CA ARG A 149 -17.70 16.66 6.61
C ARG A 149 -18.46 15.43 7.11
N VAL A 150 -18.89 14.55 6.22
CA VAL A 150 -19.65 13.32 6.58
C VAL A 150 -18.79 12.06 6.55
N GLY A 151 -17.46 12.20 6.38
CA GLY A 151 -16.54 11.06 6.31
C GLY A 151 -16.61 10.24 5.03
N ALA A 152 -17.23 10.79 3.97
CA ALA A 152 -17.25 10.21 2.64
C ALA A 152 -15.99 10.56 1.83
N LEU A 153 -15.80 9.86 0.72
CA LEU A 153 -14.56 9.83 -0.03
C LEU A 153 -14.80 10.39 -1.44
N ALA A 154 -14.72 11.72 -1.56
CA ALA A 154 -14.71 12.44 -2.83
C ALA A 154 -13.65 13.54 -2.80
N VAL A 155 -12.91 13.68 -3.89
CA VAL A 155 -11.92 14.74 -4.08
C VAL A 155 -12.08 15.37 -5.46
N ARG A 156 -11.83 16.67 -5.57
CA ARG A 156 -11.70 17.34 -6.86
C ARG A 156 -10.46 16.83 -7.58
N VAL A 157 -10.59 16.63 -8.89
CA VAL A 157 -9.45 16.39 -9.77
C VAL A 157 -8.73 17.71 -10.01
N ARG A 158 -7.44 17.73 -9.69
CA ARG A 158 -6.57 18.91 -9.72
C ARG A 158 -5.59 18.82 -10.87
N GLU A 159 -5.05 19.96 -11.29
CA GLU A 159 -3.83 20.02 -12.09
C GLU A 159 -2.60 19.82 -11.19
N PRO A 160 -1.46 19.31 -11.71
CA PRO A 160 -0.25 19.12 -10.90
C PRO A 160 0.21 20.38 -10.15
N ALA A 161 0.05 21.55 -10.78
CA ALA A 161 0.44 22.84 -10.18
C ALA A 161 -0.45 23.30 -9.02
N GLU A 162 -1.61 22.66 -8.78
CA GLU A 162 -2.52 22.99 -7.68
C GLU A 162 -2.22 22.19 -6.39
N TRP A 163 -1.22 21.31 -6.42
CA TRP A 163 -0.84 20.45 -5.30
C TRP A 163 0.56 20.76 -4.80
N GLU A 164 0.71 20.92 -3.48
CA GLU A 164 2.00 21.01 -2.83
C GLU A 164 2.37 19.63 -2.26
N PRO A 165 3.45 18.99 -2.75
CA PRO A 165 3.85 17.66 -2.30
C PRO A 165 4.44 17.68 -0.88
N PRO A 166 4.37 16.57 -0.14
CA PRO A 166 5.11 16.42 1.12
C PRO A 166 6.62 16.49 0.90
N ALA A 167 7.38 16.75 1.96
CA ALA A 167 8.83 16.95 1.90
C ALA A 167 9.63 15.67 1.57
N GLY A 168 9.01 14.49 1.62
CA GLY A 168 9.66 13.22 1.32
C GLY A 168 8.67 12.05 1.19
N VAL A 169 9.19 10.93 0.70
CA VAL A 169 8.42 9.68 0.55
C VAL A 169 8.43 8.87 1.85
N VAL A 170 9.62 8.70 2.42
CA VAL A 170 9.89 7.92 3.63
C VAL A 170 10.48 8.85 4.67
N HIS A 171 9.94 8.79 5.88
CA HIS A 171 10.53 9.41 7.07
C HIS A 171 10.84 8.31 8.08
N ASP A 172 12.05 8.34 8.64
CA ASP A 172 12.48 7.46 9.72
C ASP A 172 13.00 8.30 10.89
N GLU A 173 12.41 8.09 12.06
CA GLU A 173 12.78 8.72 13.32
C GLU A 173 13.22 7.64 14.31
N THR A 174 14.47 7.71 14.78
CA THR A 174 14.95 6.85 15.86
C THR A 174 14.25 7.17 17.18
N LEU A 175 13.73 6.14 17.84
CA LEU A 175 13.13 6.21 19.16
C LEU A 175 14.20 5.97 20.23
N GLY A 176 14.27 6.83 21.25
CA GLY A 176 15.34 6.80 22.25
C GLY A 176 15.33 5.57 23.20
N ALA A 177 14.30 4.73 23.16
CA ALA A 177 14.21 3.54 24.02
C ALA A 177 14.76 2.30 23.29
N SER A 178 15.77 1.67 23.87
CA SER A 178 16.40 0.47 23.32
C SER A 178 15.75 -0.82 23.80
N ARG A 179 15.81 -1.86 22.97
CA ARG A 179 15.43 -3.23 23.32
C ARG A 179 16.35 -3.74 24.43
N ALA A 180 15.79 -4.42 25.42
CA ALA A 180 16.56 -5.00 26.53
C ALA A 180 17.43 -6.20 26.09
N THR A 181 16.93 -6.98 25.12
CA THR A 181 17.64 -8.14 24.56
C THR A 181 18.13 -7.81 23.15
N PRO A 182 19.40 -8.07 22.81
CA PRO A 182 19.87 -7.92 21.43
C PRO A 182 19.09 -8.81 20.46
N ARG A 183 18.95 -8.38 19.19
CA ARG A 183 18.35 -9.22 18.14
C ARG A 183 19.30 -10.36 17.81
N ARG A 184 18.77 -11.58 17.71
CA ARG A 184 19.55 -12.73 17.25
C ARG A 184 19.55 -12.72 15.71
N PRO A 185 20.71 -12.83 15.06
CA PRO A 185 20.75 -12.97 13.62
C PRO A 185 20.14 -14.31 13.18
N PRO A 186 19.49 -14.38 12.01
CA PRO A 186 19.07 -15.64 11.41
C PRO A 186 20.30 -16.52 11.11
N SER A 187 20.12 -17.84 11.01
CA SER A 187 21.19 -18.71 10.48
C SER A 187 21.27 -18.59 8.95
N GLU A 188 22.39 -19.00 8.34
CA GLU A 188 22.56 -18.92 6.88
C GLU A 188 21.52 -19.74 6.10
N SER A 189 20.97 -20.81 6.70
CA SER A 189 19.94 -21.65 6.08
C SER A 189 18.52 -21.10 6.27
N ASP A 190 18.33 -20.11 7.15
CA ASP A 190 17.02 -19.56 7.43
C ASP A 190 16.60 -18.51 6.39
N PRO A 191 15.28 -18.30 6.20
CA PRO A 191 14.78 -17.09 5.56
C PRO A 191 15.32 -15.81 6.23
N PRO A 192 15.55 -14.71 5.48
CA PRO A 192 16.17 -13.50 6.02
C PRO A 192 15.50 -12.94 7.27
N LEU A 193 14.16 -13.01 7.38
CA LEU A 193 13.40 -12.48 8.51
C LEU A 193 12.87 -13.59 9.44
N ALA A 194 13.51 -14.76 9.45
CA ALA A 194 13.13 -15.83 10.37
C ALA A 194 13.20 -15.37 11.83
N GLY A 195 12.12 -15.64 12.58
CA GLY A 195 11.99 -15.25 13.98
C GLY A 195 11.59 -13.79 14.21
N ILE A 196 11.34 -13.01 13.16
CA ILE A 196 10.76 -11.66 13.26
C ILE A 196 9.24 -11.76 13.37
N ARG A 197 8.65 -11.10 14.38
CA ARG A 197 7.20 -11.03 14.58
C ARG A 197 6.65 -9.67 14.15
N VAL A 198 5.68 -9.68 13.24
CA VAL A 198 5.06 -8.48 12.66
C VAL A 198 3.57 -8.44 12.98
N LEU A 199 3.16 -7.45 13.77
CA LEU A 199 1.75 -7.19 14.03
C LEU A 199 1.20 -6.27 12.94
N ASP A 200 0.37 -6.82 12.06
CA ASP A 200 -0.23 -6.13 10.92
C ASP A 200 -1.62 -5.58 11.27
N LEU A 201 -1.72 -4.27 11.54
CA LEU A 201 -2.99 -3.55 11.73
C LEU A 201 -3.38 -2.74 10.48
N THR A 202 -2.85 -3.10 9.32
CA THR A 202 -3.08 -2.37 8.06
C THR A 202 -4.33 -2.88 7.36
N ARG A 203 -4.74 -2.22 6.28
CA ARG A 203 -5.90 -2.53 5.46
C ARG A 203 -5.62 -2.07 4.02
N VAL A 204 -6.51 -2.37 3.09
CA VAL A 204 -6.39 -1.92 1.71
C VAL A 204 -5.23 -2.61 0.98
N ILE A 205 -4.24 -1.89 0.46
CA ILE A 205 -3.20 -2.44 -0.43
C ILE A 205 -1.80 -2.14 0.09
N ALA A 206 -1.43 -0.88 0.32
CA ALA A 206 -0.04 -0.53 0.64
C ALA A 206 0.53 -1.26 1.86
N GLY A 207 -0.19 -1.21 2.99
CA GLY A 207 0.23 -1.90 4.21
C GLY A 207 0.24 -3.44 4.06
N PRO A 208 -0.82 -4.05 3.48
CA PRO A 208 -0.82 -5.48 3.18
C PRO A 208 0.28 -5.93 2.21
N VAL A 209 0.65 -5.12 1.22
CA VAL A 209 1.81 -5.37 0.34
C VAL A 209 3.10 -5.37 1.15
N ALA A 210 3.30 -4.39 2.03
CA ALA A 210 4.49 -4.33 2.88
C ALA A 210 4.63 -5.58 3.75
N THR A 211 3.57 -5.91 4.49
CA THR A 211 3.57 -7.03 5.45
C THR A 211 3.63 -8.40 4.77
N ARG A 212 3.01 -8.56 3.60
CA ARG A 212 3.15 -9.77 2.78
C ARG A 212 4.58 -9.93 2.24
N SER A 213 5.24 -8.83 1.89
CA SER A 213 6.66 -8.87 1.49
C SER A 213 7.58 -9.27 2.66
N LEU A 214 7.29 -8.83 3.89
CA LEU A 214 8.01 -9.29 5.09
C LEU A 214 7.75 -10.79 5.36
N ALA A 215 6.50 -11.26 5.21
CA ALA A 215 6.14 -12.67 5.32
C ALA A 215 6.87 -13.54 4.27
N LEU A 216 7.02 -13.04 3.05
CA LEU A 216 7.74 -13.73 1.98
C LEU A 216 9.21 -14.00 2.36
N LEU A 217 9.81 -13.11 3.16
CA LEU A 217 11.16 -13.26 3.71
C LEU A 217 11.21 -14.10 5.00
N GLY A 218 10.09 -14.68 5.43
CA GLY A 218 9.97 -15.61 6.56
C GLY A 218 9.62 -14.99 7.91
N ALA A 219 9.15 -13.74 7.96
CA ALA A 219 8.59 -13.17 9.18
C ALA A 219 7.26 -13.86 9.56
N ASP A 220 6.99 -14.03 10.86
CA ASP A 220 5.68 -14.41 11.38
C ASP A 220 4.79 -13.17 11.41
N VAL A 221 3.81 -13.12 10.51
CA VAL A 221 2.93 -11.97 10.32
C VAL A 221 1.52 -12.31 10.77
N LEU A 222 1.08 -11.66 11.86
CA LEU A 222 -0.28 -11.75 12.35
C LEU A 222 -1.04 -10.47 12.03
N ARG A 223 -1.99 -10.59 11.10
CA ARG A 223 -2.95 -9.55 10.76
C ARG A 223 -4.10 -9.51 11.75
N VAL A 224 -4.45 -8.32 12.22
CA VAL A 224 -5.58 -8.12 13.13
C VAL A 224 -6.56 -7.11 12.58
N ASP A 225 -7.80 -7.55 12.37
CA ASP A 225 -8.91 -6.69 11.93
C ASP A 225 -9.94 -6.48 13.05
N PRO A 226 -10.63 -5.32 13.08
CA PRO A 226 -11.75 -5.11 14.00
C PRO A 226 -13.01 -5.86 13.51
N PRO A 227 -13.72 -6.62 14.37
CA PRO A 227 -14.90 -7.38 13.97
C PRO A 227 -16.04 -6.54 13.37
N ALA A 228 -16.20 -5.30 13.83
CA ALA A 228 -17.30 -4.42 13.41
C ALA A 228 -17.08 -3.77 12.02
N MET A 229 -15.84 -3.79 11.52
CA MET A 229 -15.49 -3.22 10.21
C MET A 229 -14.50 -4.14 9.52
N PRO A 230 -14.89 -5.36 9.11
CA PRO A 230 -13.98 -6.30 8.47
C PRO A 230 -13.49 -5.76 7.13
N GLU A 231 -12.38 -6.34 6.66
CA GLU A 231 -11.87 -6.06 5.32
C GLU A 231 -12.76 -6.63 4.21
N ILE A 232 -12.69 -6.05 3.01
CA ILE A 232 -13.29 -6.64 1.80
C ILE A 232 -12.61 -8.00 1.55
N ALA A 233 -13.39 -9.08 1.58
CA ALA A 233 -12.86 -10.44 1.55
C ALA A 233 -11.92 -10.72 0.36
N LEU A 234 -12.29 -10.30 -0.85
CA LEU A 234 -11.47 -10.51 -2.05
C LEU A 234 -10.17 -9.71 -2.02
N GLN A 235 -10.16 -8.55 -1.38
CA GLN A 235 -8.95 -7.75 -1.19
C GLN A 235 -8.00 -8.39 -0.16
N HIS A 236 -8.55 -9.02 0.87
CA HIS A 236 -7.78 -9.86 1.79
C HIS A 236 -7.21 -11.08 1.07
N VAL A 237 -7.98 -11.76 0.21
CA VAL A 237 -7.45 -12.87 -0.60
C VAL A 237 -6.28 -12.42 -1.47
N ASP A 238 -6.38 -11.24 -2.08
CA ASP A 238 -5.35 -10.70 -2.97
C ASP A 238 -4.01 -10.44 -2.27
N THR A 239 -4.02 -10.01 -1.00
CA THR A 239 -2.81 -9.53 -0.28
C THR A 239 -2.53 -10.23 1.06
N GLY A 240 -3.31 -11.25 1.41
CA GLY A 240 -3.24 -11.98 2.68
C GLY A 240 -2.33 -13.21 2.67
N GLN A 241 -1.73 -13.56 1.52
CA GLN A 241 -0.88 -14.75 1.40
C GLN A 241 0.34 -14.66 2.31
N GLY A 242 0.74 -15.80 2.89
CA GLY A 242 1.85 -15.88 3.84
C GLY A 242 1.57 -15.23 5.21
N LYS A 243 0.35 -14.73 5.46
CA LYS A 243 -0.02 -14.09 6.73
C LYS A 243 -1.14 -14.84 7.43
N ARG A 244 -1.07 -14.90 8.76
CA ARG A 244 -2.19 -15.30 9.61
C ARG A 244 -3.12 -14.11 9.83
N SER A 245 -4.40 -14.37 10.04
CA SER A 245 -5.43 -13.34 10.23
C SER A 245 -6.38 -13.67 11.37
N THR A 246 -6.59 -12.72 12.28
CA THR A 246 -7.49 -12.85 13.42
C THR A 246 -8.37 -11.61 13.59
N PHE A 247 -9.47 -11.76 14.33
CA PHE A 247 -10.32 -10.63 14.72
C PHE A 247 -10.10 -10.28 16.19
N VAL A 248 -9.81 -9.01 16.47
CA VAL A 248 -9.73 -8.50 17.84
C VAL A 248 -10.44 -7.15 17.92
N ASP A 249 -11.42 -7.05 18.82
CA ASP A 249 -12.04 -5.77 19.14
C ASP A 249 -11.16 -4.97 20.10
N GLY A 250 -10.29 -4.14 19.54
CA GLY A 250 -9.40 -3.25 20.29
C GLY A 250 -10.10 -2.19 21.13
N ALA A 251 -11.41 -1.95 20.94
CA ALA A 251 -12.19 -1.04 21.78
C ALA A 251 -12.68 -1.71 23.08
N SER A 252 -12.73 -3.04 23.13
CA SER A 252 -13.07 -3.80 24.33
C SER A 252 -11.86 -3.92 25.26
N LEU A 253 -12.09 -3.97 26.59
CA LEU A 253 -11.00 -4.17 27.56
C LEU A 253 -10.24 -5.49 27.34
N SER A 254 -10.94 -6.55 26.93
CA SER A 254 -10.33 -7.85 26.64
C SER A 254 -9.50 -7.82 25.36
N GLY A 255 -10.04 -7.28 24.27
CA GLY A 255 -9.31 -7.21 23.00
C GLY A 255 -8.12 -6.25 23.08
N ARG A 256 -8.27 -5.16 23.83
CA ARG A 256 -7.16 -4.29 24.24
C ARG A 256 -6.03 -5.05 24.94
N ALA A 257 -6.37 -5.89 25.92
CA ALA A 257 -5.39 -6.72 26.62
C ALA A 257 -4.71 -7.74 25.69
N THR A 258 -5.47 -8.33 24.75
CA THR A 258 -4.92 -9.21 23.71
C THR A 258 -3.94 -8.47 22.80
N LEU A 259 -4.29 -7.26 22.34
CA LEU A 259 -3.39 -6.46 21.50
C LEU A 259 -2.12 -6.05 22.26
N ASP A 260 -2.23 -5.65 23.52
CA ASP A 260 -1.05 -5.33 24.35
C ASP A 260 -0.14 -6.55 24.54
N ALA A 261 -0.71 -7.76 24.72
CA ALA A 261 0.06 -8.99 24.82
C ALA A 261 0.78 -9.34 23.50
N LEU A 262 0.08 -9.27 22.36
CA LEU A 262 0.68 -9.48 21.04
C LEU A 262 1.79 -8.48 20.76
N LEU A 263 1.54 -7.20 21.06
CA LEU A 263 2.48 -6.11 20.82
C LEU A 263 3.73 -6.23 21.70
N ALA A 264 3.62 -6.71 22.94
CA ALA A 264 4.76 -6.90 23.85
C ALA A 264 5.81 -7.88 23.31
N GLU A 265 5.41 -8.78 22.41
CA GLU A 265 6.29 -9.77 21.76
C GLU A 265 6.62 -9.43 20.30
N ALA A 266 6.04 -8.37 19.74
CA ALA A 266 6.24 -7.97 18.36
C ALA A 266 7.58 -7.23 18.18
N ASP A 267 8.24 -7.48 17.06
CA ASP A 267 9.40 -6.70 16.62
C ASP A 267 8.99 -5.49 15.77
N VAL A 268 7.91 -5.66 15.01
CA VAL A 268 7.38 -4.66 14.09
C VAL A 268 5.88 -4.49 14.32
N LEU A 269 5.44 -3.24 14.45
CA LEU A 269 4.04 -2.86 14.33
C LEU A 269 3.86 -2.14 13.01
N VAL A 270 3.00 -2.66 12.12
CA VAL A 270 2.60 -1.95 10.89
C VAL A 270 1.17 -1.48 11.02
N SER A 271 0.91 -0.20 10.73
CA SER A 271 -0.44 0.37 10.81
C SER A 271 -0.75 1.29 9.64
N GLY A 272 -1.99 1.20 9.14
CA GLY A 272 -2.50 2.00 8.01
C GLY A 272 -3.47 3.11 8.45
N TYR A 273 -3.42 3.50 9.72
CA TYR A 273 -4.40 4.41 10.31
C TYR A 273 -3.97 5.87 10.24
N ARG A 274 -4.93 6.76 10.48
CA ARG A 274 -4.65 8.19 10.67
C ARG A 274 -3.62 8.38 11.80
N PRO A 275 -2.79 9.43 11.72
CA PRO A 275 -1.96 9.83 12.86
C PRO A 275 -2.79 9.90 14.15
N GLY A 276 -2.28 9.35 15.25
CA GLY A 276 -2.97 9.32 16.53
C GLY A 276 -3.87 8.11 16.79
N ALA A 277 -4.10 7.23 15.81
CA ALA A 277 -5.04 6.11 15.98
C ALA A 277 -4.52 5.01 16.92
N ILE A 278 -3.21 4.75 16.93
CA ILE A 278 -2.59 3.76 17.82
C ILE A 278 -2.63 4.26 19.26
N GLU A 279 -2.39 5.57 19.45
CA GLU A 279 -2.51 6.28 20.71
C GLU A 279 -3.96 6.31 21.20
N ALA A 280 -4.93 6.50 20.29
CA ALA A 280 -6.36 6.46 20.62
C ALA A 280 -6.84 5.07 21.02
N LEU A 281 -6.24 4.00 20.48
CA LEU A 281 -6.46 2.65 20.99
C LEU A 281 -5.88 2.50 22.40
N GLY A 282 -4.85 3.28 22.76
CA GLY A 282 -4.12 3.27 24.02
C GLY A 282 -2.85 2.42 24.02
N LEU A 283 -2.39 1.95 22.83
CA LEU A 283 -1.35 0.91 22.70
C LEU A 283 -0.01 1.43 23.22
N LYS A 284 0.65 0.63 24.06
CA LYS A 284 1.97 0.96 24.59
C LYS A 284 3.02 0.26 23.75
N LEU A 285 3.72 1.05 22.95
CA LEU A 285 4.83 0.56 22.13
C LEU A 285 5.98 0.08 23.02
N PRO A 286 6.46 -1.16 22.88
CA PRO A 286 7.59 -1.65 23.65
C PRO A 286 8.90 -0.97 23.20
N PRO A 287 9.90 -0.84 24.09
CA PRO A 287 11.23 -0.36 23.73
C PRO A 287 11.85 -1.18 22.60
N GLY A 288 12.51 -0.51 21.65
CA GLY A 288 13.14 -1.19 20.52
C GLY A 288 12.20 -1.67 19.41
N ILE A 289 10.91 -1.34 19.44
CA ILE A 289 9.99 -1.70 18.34
C ILE A 289 10.26 -0.87 17.09
N VAL A 290 10.07 -1.47 15.91
CA VAL A 290 9.91 -0.75 14.65
C VAL A 290 8.42 -0.48 14.43
N HIS A 291 7.98 0.76 14.62
CA HIS A 291 6.61 1.20 14.32
C HIS A 291 6.55 1.82 12.93
N ALA A 292 6.03 1.06 11.98
CA ALA A 292 5.87 1.47 10.59
C ALA A 292 4.44 1.91 10.31
N THR A 293 4.30 3.04 9.61
CA THR A 293 3.01 3.64 9.27
C THR A 293 2.93 3.91 7.78
N VAL A 294 1.74 3.70 7.21
CA VAL A 294 1.44 4.12 5.85
C VAL A 294 0.12 4.87 5.82
N ASN A 295 0.10 6.01 5.15
CA ASN A 295 -1.10 6.82 4.99
C ASN A 295 -1.14 7.49 3.61
N ALA A 296 -2.25 8.15 3.28
CA ALA A 296 -2.41 8.73 1.95
C ALA A 296 -1.64 10.04 1.75
N TRP A 297 -1.56 10.90 2.75
CA TRP A 297 -1.25 12.33 2.55
C TRP A 297 0.06 12.80 3.18
N GLY A 298 0.72 11.97 4.00
CA GLY A 298 1.90 12.34 4.74
C GLY A 298 1.60 13.39 5.80
N ASP A 299 2.51 14.34 5.93
CA ASP A 299 2.42 15.51 6.82
C ASP A 299 1.79 16.73 6.15
N VAL A 300 1.21 16.59 4.95
CA VAL A 300 0.62 17.72 4.21
C VAL A 300 -0.49 18.39 5.03
N ASP A 301 -0.31 19.69 5.26
CA ASP A 301 -1.22 20.53 6.03
C ASP A 301 -2.66 20.41 5.51
N THR A 302 -3.63 20.32 6.44
CA THR A 302 -5.08 20.15 6.19
C THR A 302 -5.51 18.84 5.50
N TRP A 303 -4.56 18.04 5.03
CA TRP A 303 -4.79 16.74 4.39
C TRP A 303 -4.38 15.55 5.25
N SER A 304 -3.44 15.72 6.17
CA SER A 304 -2.93 14.66 7.06
C SER A 304 -4.02 13.93 7.87
N GLU A 305 -5.13 14.60 8.19
CA GLU A 305 -6.28 13.99 8.89
C GLU A 305 -7.30 13.30 7.95
N ARG A 306 -7.18 13.52 6.63
CA ARG A 306 -8.13 13.03 5.64
C ARG A 306 -7.91 11.56 5.32
N ARG A 307 -9.01 10.87 5.01
CA ARG A 307 -8.95 9.53 4.42
C ARG A 307 -8.45 9.65 2.98
N GLY A 308 -7.76 8.62 2.49
CA GLY A 308 -7.31 8.57 1.12
C GLY A 308 -7.13 7.15 0.64
N PHE A 309 -7.10 7.02 -0.68
CA PHE A 309 -6.85 5.80 -1.43
C PHE A 309 -5.97 6.23 -2.61
N ASP A 310 -5.18 5.32 -3.16
CA ASP A 310 -4.32 5.58 -4.32
C ASP A 310 -5.06 6.39 -5.40
N SER A 311 -6.25 5.95 -5.81
CA SER A 311 -7.02 6.68 -6.83
C SER A 311 -7.42 8.11 -6.46
N LEU A 312 -7.63 8.43 -5.17
CA LEU A 312 -7.89 9.80 -4.73
C LEU A 312 -6.62 10.63 -4.71
N VAL A 313 -5.49 10.02 -4.32
CA VAL A 313 -4.18 10.67 -4.37
C VAL A 313 -3.84 11.02 -5.82
N GLN A 314 -4.04 10.11 -6.77
CA GLN A 314 -3.86 10.39 -8.20
C GLN A 314 -4.66 11.62 -8.67
N ALA A 315 -5.90 11.76 -8.20
CA ALA A 315 -6.77 12.86 -8.58
C ALA A 315 -6.33 14.20 -7.96
N VAL A 316 -5.85 14.17 -6.71
CA VAL A 316 -5.43 15.36 -5.96
C VAL A 316 -4.06 15.87 -6.42
N THR A 317 -3.13 14.97 -6.74
CA THR A 317 -1.77 15.33 -7.14
C THR A 317 -1.63 15.68 -8.63
N GLY A 318 -2.72 15.56 -9.40
CA GLY A 318 -2.74 15.85 -10.84
C GLY A 318 -2.30 14.71 -11.75
N ILE A 319 -1.93 13.56 -11.21
CA ILE A 319 -1.65 12.34 -11.99
C ILE A 319 -2.83 11.99 -12.92
N SER A 320 -4.07 12.08 -12.42
CA SER A 320 -5.25 11.77 -13.22
C SER A 320 -5.44 12.70 -14.42
N ARG A 321 -4.97 13.95 -14.33
CA ARG A 321 -4.97 14.87 -15.47
C ARG A 321 -3.96 14.44 -16.53
N MET A 322 -2.75 14.09 -16.13
CA MET A 322 -1.72 13.63 -17.04
C MET A 322 -2.02 12.28 -17.68
N GLU A 323 -2.76 11.40 -16.99
CA GLU A 323 -3.22 10.12 -17.54
C GLU A 323 -4.46 10.24 -18.46
N SER A 324 -5.01 11.44 -18.64
CA SER A 324 -6.15 11.66 -19.54
C SER A 324 -5.82 11.20 -20.96
N GLN A 325 -6.80 10.58 -21.62
CA GLN A 325 -6.65 10.20 -23.02
C GLN A 325 -6.86 11.42 -23.93
N PRO A 326 -6.20 11.47 -25.11
CA PRO A 326 -6.50 12.48 -26.12
C PRO A 326 -8.01 12.53 -26.43
N SER A 327 -8.58 13.72 -26.45
CA SER A 327 -9.99 13.97 -26.72
C SER A 327 -10.16 15.29 -27.45
N GLU A 328 -11.24 15.42 -28.23
CA GLU A 328 -11.65 16.69 -28.84
C GLU A 328 -12.29 17.66 -27.82
N SER A 329 -12.57 17.20 -26.59
CA SER A 329 -13.10 18.04 -25.52
C SER A 329 -12.02 18.88 -24.85
N ASP A 330 -12.32 20.15 -24.58
CA ASP A 330 -11.47 21.06 -23.81
C ASP A 330 -11.27 20.63 -22.34
N ASP A 331 -12.07 19.69 -21.83
CA ASP A 331 -11.94 19.12 -20.48
C ASP A 331 -12.10 17.59 -20.52
N PRO A 332 -11.07 16.87 -21.00
CA PRO A 332 -11.13 15.42 -21.18
C PRO A 332 -11.39 14.70 -19.87
N ARG A 333 -12.02 13.52 -19.98
CA ARG A 333 -12.21 12.65 -18.82
C ARG A 333 -10.85 12.29 -18.21
N PRO A 334 -10.64 12.52 -16.90
CA PRO A 334 -9.40 12.16 -16.23
C PRO A 334 -9.09 10.67 -16.36
N GLY A 335 -7.81 10.35 -16.50
CA GLY A 335 -7.29 8.99 -16.54
C GLY A 335 -6.89 8.46 -15.18
N ALA A 336 -6.40 7.23 -15.19
CA ALA A 336 -5.83 6.56 -14.02
C ALA A 336 -4.58 5.79 -14.43
N LEU A 337 -3.67 5.62 -13.48
CA LEU A 337 -2.49 4.78 -13.67
C LEU A 337 -2.91 3.34 -14.04
N PRO A 338 -2.05 2.60 -14.75
CA PRO A 338 -2.37 1.27 -15.23
C PRO A 338 -2.52 0.24 -14.11
N VAL A 339 -2.22 0.58 -12.84
CA VAL A 339 -2.30 -0.27 -11.64
C VAL A 339 -2.45 0.64 -10.40
N GLN A 340 -2.65 0.08 -9.20
CA GLN A 340 -2.54 0.85 -7.94
C GLN A 340 -1.05 1.08 -7.61
N ALA A 341 -0.37 1.83 -8.48
CA ALA A 341 1.08 1.97 -8.44
C ALA A 341 1.58 2.65 -7.16
N LEU A 342 0.84 3.64 -6.65
CA LEU A 342 1.23 4.36 -5.45
C LEU A 342 1.14 3.44 -4.23
N ASP A 343 0.07 2.65 -4.13
CA ASP A 343 -0.11 1.69 -3.05
C ASP A 343 0.99 0.61 -3.06
N HIS A 344 1.24 -0.02 -4.20
CA HIS A 344 2.27 -1.07 -4.30
C HIS A 344 3.68 -0.54 -4.02
N SER A 345 4.04 0.61 -4.60
CA SER A 345 5.34 1.24 -4.37
C SER A 345 5.52 1.65 -2.92
N ALA A 346 4.51 2.26 -2.30
CA ALA A 346 4.54 2.60 -0.88
C ALA A 346 4.69 1.34 0.00
N GLY A 347 4.05 0.23 -0.37
CA GLY A 347 4.20 -1.04 0.33
C GLY A 347 5.63 -1.59 0.28
N TYR A 348 6.26 -1.61 -0.90
CA TYR A 348 7.65 -2.06 -1.03
C TYR A 348 8.64 -1.13 -0.33
N GLN A 349 8.46 0.19 -0.43
CA GLN A 349 9.30 1.17 0.27
C GLN A 349 9.14 1.09 1.79
N LEU A 350 7.93 0.84 2.30
CA LEU A 350 7.69 0.62 3.73
C LEU A 350 8.38 -0.67 4.21
N ALA A 351 8.27 -1.76 3.43
CA ALA A 351 8.97 -3.00 3.75
C ALA A 351 10.49 -2.81 3.74
N ALA A 352 11.04 -2.09 2.75
CA ALA A 352 12.46 -1.77 2.67
C ALA A 352 12.93 -0.98 3.90
N ALA A 353 12.21 0.07 4.28
CA ALA A 353 12.52 0.86 5.47
C ALA A 353 12.45 0.03 6.77
N VAL A 354 11.47 -0.86 6.90
CA VAL A 354 11.38 -1.79 8.04
C VAL A 354 12.59 -2.72 8.10
N VAL A 355 12.99 -3.30 6.97
CA VAL A 355 14.15 -4.20 6.90
C VAL A 355 15.45 -3.46 7.26
N ARG A 356 15.64 -2.23 6.77
CA ARG A 356 16.78 -1.37 7.15
C ARG A 356 16.80 -1.06 8.64
N ALA A 357 15.66 -0.69 9.22
CA ALA A 357 15.56 -0.43 10.65
C ALA A 357 15.92 -1.68 11.46
N LEU A 358 15.37 -2.84 11.10
CA LEU A 358 15.71 -4.13 11.73
C LEU A 358 17.20 -4.48 11.61
N GLY A 359 17.83 -4.14 10.47
CA GLY A 359 19.27 -4.35 10.26
C GLY A 359 20.11 -3.43 11.15
N SER A 360 19.75 -2.16 11.25
CA SER A 360 20.45 -1.19 12.12
C SER A 360 20.40 -1.58 13.61
N GLN A 361 19.39 -2.36 14.02
CA GLN A 361 19.25 -2.87 15.38
C GLN A 361 20.33 -3.87 15.82
N PHE A 362 21.09 -4.44 14.88
CA PHE A 362 22.25 -5.27 15.24
C PHE A 362 23.39 -4.46 15.87
N GLU A 363 23.54 -3.19 15.48
CA GLU A 363 24.53 -2.28 16.04
C GLU A 363 23.94 -1.39 17.15
N SER A 364 22.73 -0.86 16.92
CA SER A 364 22.04 0.06 17.81
C SER A 364 20.61 -0.43 18.06
N PRO A 365 20.30 -1.09 19.20
CA PRO A 365 19.01 -1.73 19.43
C PRO A 365 17.87 -0.75 19.76
N VAL A 366 17.89 0.45 19.21
CA VAL A 366 16.89 1.51 19.37
C VAL A 366 15.62 1.21 18.55
N GLY A 367 14.49 1.74 18.99
CA GLY A 367 13.25 1.65 18.22
C GLY A 367 13.27 2.61 17.03
N HIS A 368 12.35 2.42 16.09
CA HIS A 368 12.18 3.29 14.93
C HIS A 368 10.71 3.65 14.75
N ARG A 369 10.42 4.88 14.32
CA ARG A 369 9.12 5.28 13.81
C ARG A 369 9.26 5.68 12.36
N ILE A 370 8.69 4.85 11.49
CA ILE A 370 8.76 4.97 10.04
C ILE A 370 7.40 5.41 9.52
N SER A 371 7.38 6.35 8.59
CA SER A 371 6.17 6.71 7.85
C SER A 371 6.41 6.81 6.36
N VAL A 372 5.53 6.18 5.58
CA VAL A 372 5.47 6.31 4.13
C VAL A 372 4.12 6.91 3.73
N SER A 373 4.10 7.79 2.73
CA SER A 373 2.85 8.34 2.22
C SER A 373 2.66 8.13 0.73
N LEU A 374 1.41 7.85 0.32
CA LEU A 374 1.06 7.74 -1.10
C LEU A 374 1.29 9.06 -1.84
N ALA A 375 1.04 10.20 -1.20
CA ALA A 375 1.33 11.52 -1.76
C ALA A 375 2.84 11.75 -1.96
N GLY A 376 3.69 11.21 -1.10
CA GLY A 376 5.13 11.19 -1.30
C GLY A 376 5.53 10.34 -2.51
N VAL A 377 4.99 9.13 -2.62
CA VAL A 377 5.21 8.27 -3.81
C VAL A 377 4.72 8.93 -5.09
N ALA A 378 3.58 9.63 -5.03
CA ALA A 378 3.08 10.42 -6.14
C ALA A 378 4.06 11.54 -6.50
N ALA A 379 4.62 12.25 -5.52
CA ALA A 379 5.63 13.28 -5.77
C ALA A 379 6.89 12.71 -6.45
N GLU A 380 7.36 11.53 -6.03
CA GLU A 380 8.46 10.82 -6.71
C GLU A 380 8.12 10.52 -8.18
N LEU A 381 6.93 10.00 -8.44
CA LEU A 381 6.47 9.68 -9.79
C LEU A 381 6.37 10.93 -10.67
N LEU A 382 5.86 12.03 -10.12
CA LEU A 382 5.70 13.32 -10.81
C LEU A 382 7.03 14.02 -11.08
N ALA A 383 8.03 13.82 -10.22
CA ALA A 383 9.37 14.36 -10.40
C ALA A 383 10.21 13.56 -11.42
N GLY A 384 9.80 12.33 -11.74
CA GLY A 384 10.46 11.47 -12.71
C GLY A 384 10.25 11.89 -14.17
N ASP A 385 10.89 11.15 -15.07
CA ASP A 385 10.78 11.40 -16.51
C ASP A 385 9.36 11.10 -17.02
N HIS A 386 8.91 11.93 -17.96
CA HIS A 386 7.72 11.64 -18.74
C HIS A 386 8.06 10.61 -19.82
N VAL A 387 7.21 9.61 -19.98
CA VAL A 387 7.43 8.54 -20.95
C VAL A 387 6.30 8.50 -21.96
N THR A 388 6.63 8.11 -23.19
CA THR A 388 5.61 7.87 -24.21
C THR A 388 4.83 6.61 -23.84
N ARG A 389 3.53 6.78 -23.56
CA ARG A 389 2.63 5.67 -23.29
C ARG A 389 2.60 4.68 -24.45
N SER A 390 2.85 3.41 -24.16
CA SER A 390 2.61 2.33 -25.10
C SER A 390 1.12 2.15 -25.36
N THR A 391 0.72 1.99 -26.61
CA THR A 391 -0.64 1.61 -27.03
C THR A 391 -0.80 0.11 -27.23
N GLU A 392 0.31 -0.64 -27.19
CA GLU A 392 0.31 -2.09 -27.32
C GLU A 392 -0.30 -2.76 -26.09
N ARG A 393 -1.20 -3.73 -26.32
CA ARG A 393 -1.73 -4.59 -25.25
C ARG A 393 -0.95 -5.89 -25.22
N ILE A 394 -0.20 -6.09 -24.14
CA ILE A 394 0.55 -7.33 -23.92
C ILE A 394 -0.18 -8.15 -22.84
N PRO A 395 -0.63 -9.37 -23.15
CA PRO A 395 -1.19 -10.26 -22.13
C PRO A 395 -0.07 -10.75 -21.20
N LEU A 396 -0.37 -10.82 -19.91
CA LEU A 396 0.48 -11.48 -18.94
C LEU A 396 0.31 -13.01 -19.06
N PRO A 397 1.41 -13.80 -19.07
CA PRO A 397 1.32 -15.26 -19.15
C PRO A 397 0.71 -15.89 -17.89
N ASP A 398 0.01 -17.02 -18.08
CA ASP A 398 -0.63 -17.78 -16.98
C ASP A 398 0.37 -18.32 -15.93
N SER A 399 1.66 -18.40 -16.27
CA SER A 399 2.71 -18.80 -15.33
C SER A 399 2.89 -17.84 -14.15
N LEU A 400 2.36 -16.61 -14.25
CA LEU A 400 2.48 -15.57 -13.23
C LEU A 400 1.40 -15.64 -12.15
N VAL A 401 0.45 -16.55 -12.30
CA VAL A 401 -0.58 -16.82 -11.30
C VAL A 401 -0.43 -18.21 -10.72
N VAL A 402 -1.08 -18.42 -9.58
CA VAL A 402 -1.20 -19.70 -8.90
C VAL A 402 -2.63 -19.86 -8.39
N THR A 403 -3.14 -21.09 -8.43
CA THR A 403 -4.49 -21.41 -7.97
C THR A 403 -4.42 -22.27 -6.72
N HIS A 404 -5.04 -21.78 -5.64
CA HIS A 404 -5.20 -22.48 -4.38
C HIS A 404 -6.69 -22.58 -4.06
N GLY A 405 -7.25 -23.79 -4.17
CA GLY A 405 -8.69 -23.99 -4.02
C GLY A 405 -9.48 -23.24 -5.09
N GLU A 406 -10.36 -22.33 -4.66
CA GLU A 406 -11.21 -21.53 -5.54
C GLU A 406 -10.57 -20.22 -6.02
N TYR A 407 -9.43 -19.83 -5.45
CA TYR A 407 -8.79 -18.55 -5.74
C TYR A 407 -7.57 -18.72 -6.63
N THR A 408 -7.48 -17.86 -7.65
CA THR A 408 -6.25 -17.68 -8.44
C THR A 408 -5.68 -16.31 -8.12
N THR A 409 -4.43 -16.25 -7.68
CA THR A 409 -3.75 -14.99 -7.29
C THR A 409 -2.43 -14.82 -8.04
N ALA A 410 -1.93 -13.58 -8.14
CA ALA A 410 -0.59 -13.32 -8.65
C ALA A 410 0.48 -13.97 -7.77
N ARG A 411 1.56 -14.45 -8.38
CA ARG A 411 2.78 -14.88 -7.69
C ARG A 411 3.56 -13.67 -7.17
N PRO A 412 4.52 -13.87 -6.24
CA PRO A 412 5.36 -12.78 -5.75
C PRO A 412 6.14 -12.06 -6.84
N ALA A 413 6.42 -10.77 -6.64
CA ALA A 413 7.26 -9.96 -7.53
C ALA A 413 8.71 -10.48 -7.63
N LEU A 414 9.17 -11.19 -6.60
CA LEU A 414 10.50 -11.77 -6.54
C LEU A 414 10.48 -13.17 -7.16
N ALA A 415 11.12 -13.31 -8.33
CA ALA A 415 11.04 -14.51 -9.16
C ALA A 415 11.66 -15.77 -8.52
N GLU A 416 12.58 -15.59 -7.56
CA GLU A 416 13.18 -16.69 -6.80
C GLU A 416 12.15 -17.44 -5.93
N PHE A 417 11.04 -16.78 -5.59
CA PHE A 417 9.93 -17.42 -4.92
C PHE A 417 8.94 -17.94 -5.96
N ALA A 418 8.81 -19.27 -6.00
CA ALA A 418 7.79 -19.91 -6.82
C ALA A 418 6.40 -19.42 -6.38
N ASP A 419 6.14 -19.35 -5.09
CA ASP A 419 4.87 -18.94 -4.48
C ASP A 419 5.10 -18.32 -3.09
N TYR A 420 4.06 -17.76 -2.49
CA TYR A 420 4.01 -17.45 -1.06
C TYR A 420 4.03 -18.73 -0.22
N ALA A 421 4.45 -18.62 1.06
CA ALA A 421 4.57 -19.78 1.96
C ALA A 421 3.26 -20.58 2.10
N PHE A 422 2.12 -19.88 2.10
CA PHE A 422 0.78 -20.45 2.09
C PHE A 422 -0.21 -19.43 1.49
N PRO A 423 -1.35 -19.88 0.91
CA PRO A 423 -2.39 -18.98 0.43
C PRO A 423 -3.01 -18.18 1.58
N ALA A 424 -3.73 -17.10 1.27
CA ALA A 424 -4.44 -16.33 2.30
C ALA A 424 -5.40 -17.24 3.08
N HIS A 425 -5.23 -17.33 4.41
CA HIS A 425 -6.21 -17.96 5.27
C HIS A 425 -7.54 -17.19 5.21
N PRO A 426 -8.69 -17.82 5.49
CA PRO A 426 -9.94 -17.08 5.61
C PRO A 426 -9.80 -15.96 6.64
N LEU A 427 -10.37 -14.79 6.33
CA LEU A 427 -10.26 -13.59 7.17
C LEU A 427 -10.72 -13.90 8.60
N GLY A 428 -9.81 -13.72 9.57
CA GLY A 428 -10.09 -13.94 10.98
C GLY A 428 -10.10 -15.40 11.46
N ALA A 429 -9.62 -16.36 10.66
CA ALA A 429 -9.64 -17.78 11.01
C ALA A 429 -8.56 -18.21 12.01
N ASP A 430 -7.51 -17.43 12.18
CA ASP A 430 -6.35 -17.80 13.00
C ASP A 430 -6.51 -17.32 14.46
N PRO A 431 -5.88 -18.02 15.43
CA PRO A 431 -5.85 -17.58 16.81
C PRO A 431 -5.03 -16.30 16.97
N ALA A 432 -5.40 -15.47 17.95
CA ALA A 432 -4.70 -14.24 18.30
C ALA A 432 -3.46 -14.51 19.21
N THR A 433 -2.52 -15.32 18.71
CA THR A 433 -1.28 -15.71 19.40
C THR A 433 -0.12 -15.87 18.41
N TRP A 434 1.11 -15.59 18.83
CA TRP A 434 2.32 -15.91 18.06
C TRP A 434 2.58 -17.42 18.00
N GLU A 435 3.31 -17.85 16.97
CA GLU A 435 3.88 -19.21 16.89
C GLU A 435 5.27 -19.34 17.53
#